data_AF-A0A955WN40-F1
#
_entry.id   AF-A0A955WN40-F1
#
_cell.length_a   1.000
_cell.length_b   1.000
_cell.length_c   1.000
_cell.angle_alpha   90.00
_cell.angle_beta   90.00
_cell.angle_gamma   90.00
#
_symmetry.space_group_name_H-M   'P 1'
#
loop_
_entity.id
_entity.type
_entity.pdbx_description
1 polymer ?
#
loop_
_entity_poly.entity_id
_entity_poly.type
_entity_poly.pdbx_seq_one_letter_code
_entity_poly.pdbx_strand_id
1 'polypeptide(L)'
;RGQIITAVGFGQTPSGQVGVKYTATGRVTGTDSLLIYVGALTCQGDSGGPAITSAGTVAGVTSFGAGSCGSGYGAYQAIYPYLDTIIADALREAGTCVPDGAEVCDGRDNDCNDMVDETCTPIGGPCASDLECVGNNCRETEIGRVCTSPCDPLRPDFGCDAGMYCGRGDGCEGYCIPMMRAAELPPVADCTAHDQ
;
A
#
# COMPACT_ATOMS: atom_id res chain seq x y z
N ARG A 1 -12.38 8.47 26.10
CA ARG A 1 -12.23 9.54 27.13
C ARG A 1 -11.33 9.04 28.26
N GLY A 2 -10.61 9.91 28.95
CA GLY A 2 -9.77 9.59 30.12
C GLY A 2 -8.38 9.01 29.81
N GLN A 3 -8.16 8.51 28.60
CA GLN A 3 -6.85 8.06 28.14
C GLN A 3 -5.83 9.20 28.16
N ILE A 4 -4.58 8.86 28.46
CA ILE A 4 -3.46 9.78 28.47
C ILE A 4 -2.84 9.84 27.08
N ILE A 5 -2.61 11.04 26.59
CA ILE A 5 -1.81 11.30 25.40
C ILE A 5 -0.69 12.27 25.70
N THR A 6 0.38 12.16 24.92
CA THR A 6 1.53 13.03 24.91
C THR A 6 1.55 13.81 23.60
N ALA A 7 1.41 15.12 23.68
CA ALA A 7 1.58 16.04 22.58
C ALA A 7 3.07 16.35 22.40
N VAL A 8 3.55 16.34 21.15
CA VAL A 8 4.89 16.78 20.78
C VAL A 8 4.79 17.87 19.72
N GLY A 9 5.47 18.99 19.93
CA GLY A 9 5.43 20.13 19.02
C GLY A 9 6.66 21.02 19.11
N PHE A 10 6.73 21.98 18.20
CA PHE A 10 7.78 23.02 18.12
C PHE A 10 7.17 24.43 18.11
N GLY A 11 5.87 24.53 18.41
CA GLY A 11 5.18 25.80 18.50
C GLY A 11 5.56 26.58 19.74
N GLN A 12 4.69 27.51 20.11
CA GLN A 12 4.81 28.27 21.33
C GLN A 12 4.71 27.36 22.56
N THR A 13 5.59 27.56 23.52
CA THR A 13 5.51 26.94 24.85
C THR A 13 4.73 27.84 25.82
N PRO A 14 4.24 27.32 26.96
CA PRO A 14 3.57 28.14 27.98
C PRO A 14 4.44 29.30 28.52
N SER A 15 5.77 29.17 28.47
CA SER A 15 6.71 30.23 28.84
C SER A 15 6.98 31.25 27.71
N GLY A 16 6.39 31.05 26.53
CA GLY A 16 6.49 31.95 25.38
C GLY A 16 7.66 31.65 24.42
N GLN A 17 8.46 30.62 24.67
CA GLN A 17 9.50 30.18 23.73
C GLN A 17 8.89 29.55 22.49
N VAL A 18 9.56 29.64 21.33
CA VAL A 18 9.13 29.09 20.05
C VAL A 18 10.28 28.32 19.38
N GLY A 19 9.97 27.35 18.51
CA GLY A 19 10.96 26.61 17.73
C GLY A 19 11.79 25.60 18.54
N VAL A 20 11.45 25.40 19.81
CA VAL A 20 12.07 24.40 20.68
C VAL A 20 11.10 23.23 20.83
N LYS A 21 11.62 22.00 20.74
CA LYS A 21 10.82 20.80 20.98
C LYS A 21 10.22 20.87 22.39
N TYR A 22 8.90 20.85 22.47
CA TYR A 22 8.16 20.80 23.72
C TYR A 22 7.26 19.57 23.74
N THR A 23 7.05 19.04 24.94
CA THR A 23 6.27 17.83 25.15
C THR A 23 5.39 18.02 26.37
N ALA A 24 4.11 17.72 26.21
CA ALA A 24 3.11 17.88 27.27
C ALA A 24 2.18 16.67 27.28
N THR A 25 1.74 16.26 28.46
CA THR A 25 0.88 15.08 28.64
C THR A 25 -0.43 15.49 29.26
N GLY A 26 -1.54 14.95 28.76
CA GLY A 26 -2.87 15.28 29.25
C GLY A 26 -3.90 14.21 28.90
N ARG A 27 -5.14 14.43 29.36
CA ARG A 27 -6.24 13.47 29.18
C ARG A 27 -7.11 13.84 28.00
N VAL A 28 -7.56 12.81 27.28
CA VAL A 28 -8.63 12.90 26.29
C VAL A 28 -9.94 13.26 26.99
N THR A 29 -10.47 14.44 26.67
CA THR A 29 -11.73 14.97 27.23
C THR A 29 -12.94 14.56 26.39
N GLY A 30 -12.76 14.35 25.09
CA GLY A 30 -13.81 13.95 24.16
C GLY A 30 -13.25 13.29 22.90
N THR A 31 -14.11 12.57 22.19
CA THR A 31 -13.81 11.97 20.89
C THR A 31 -15.07 11.99 20.04
N ASP A 32 -14.92 12.20 18.73
CA ASP A 32 -15.92 11.88 17.72
C ASP A 32 -15.30 10.96 16.64
N SER A 33 -15.95 10.82 15.49
CA SER A 33 -15.49 9.94 14.42
C SER A 33 -14.17 10.38 13.77
N LEU A 34 -13.80 11.66 13.84
CA LEU A 34 -12.63 12.23 13.16
C LEU A 34 -11.70 13.02 14.09
N LEU A 35 -12.14 13.34 15.31
CA LEU A 35 -11.42 14.23 16.21
C LEU A 35 -11.24 13.63 17.61
N ILE A 36 -10.07 13.90 18.18
CA ILE A 36 -9.73 13.64 19.58
C ILE A 36 -9.56 14.99 20.27
N TYR A 37 -10.35 15.24 21.31
CA TYR A 37 -10.32 16.48 22.08
C TYR A 37 -9.55 16.30 23.38
N VAL A 38 -8.77 17.32 23.74
CA VAL A 38 -8.02 17.41 24.99
C VAL A 38 -8.15 18.80 25.61
N GLY A 39 -7.67 18.97 26.84
CA GLY A 39 -7.48 20.29 27.43
C GLY A 39 -6.36 21.08 26.74
N ALA A 40 -5.77 22.05 27.45
CA ALA A 40 -4.73 22.93 26.91
C ALA A 40 -3.37 22.21 26.72
N LEU A 41 -3.27 21.37 25.69
CA LEU A 41 -2.04 20.66 25.31
C LEU A 41 -1.40 21.17 24.02
N THR A 42 -2.10 22.02 23.27
CA THR A 42 -1.68 22.54 21.97
C THR A 42 -1.56 24.05 22.02
N CYS A 43 -0.52 24.59 21.40
CA CYS A 43 -0.30 26.01 21.24
C CYS A 43 -0.10 26.39 19.76
N GLN A 44 0.01 27.69 19.48
CA GLN A 44 0.26 28.16 18.12
C GLN A 44 1.57 27.59 17.57
N GLY A 45 1.52 27.03 16.36
CA GLY A 45 2.66 26.35 15.73
C GLY A 45 2.76 24.85 16.02
N ASP A 46 1.89 24.27 16.84
CA ASP A 46 1.86 22.81 17.07
C ASP A 46 1.02 22.03 16.03
N SER A 47 0.36 22.74 15.09
CA SER A 47 -0.38 22.12 13.99
C SER A 47 0.50 21.13 13.22
N GLY A 48 -0.01 19.92 12.96
CA GLY A 48 0.76 18.82 12.37
C GLY A 48 1.54 17.98 13.40
N GLY A 49 1.66 18.42 14.65
CA GLY A 49 2.34 17.67 15.71
C GLY A 49 1.56 16.42 16.14
N PRO A 50 2.22 15.33 16.54
CA PRO A 50 1.54 14.10 16.92
C PRO A 50 0.97 14.14 18.35
N ALA A 51 -0.20 13.51 18.52
CA ALA A 51 -0.67 12.98 19.80
C ALA A 51 -0.25 11.52 19.91
N ILE A 52 0.54 11.19 20.94
CA ILE A 52 1.10 9.85 21.16
C ILE A 52 0.42 9.21 22.38
N THR A 53 -0.08 7.98 22.26
CA THR A 53 -0.67 7.23 23.38
C THR A 53 0.40 6.84 24.40
N SER A 54 -0.01 6.38 25.58
CA SER A 54 0.92 5.77 26.55
C SER A 54 1.62 4.53 26.03
N ALA A 55 1.10 3.87 24.99
CA ALA A 55 1.74 2.73 24.34
C ALA A 55 2.78 3.14 23.28
N GLY A 56 2.98 4.45 23.05
CA GLY A 56 3.93 4.96 22.06
C GLY A 56 3.37 5.05 20.63
N THR A 57 2.10 4.72 20.41
CA THR A 57 1.45 4.82 19.10
C THR A 57 0.94 6.23 18.84
N VAL A 58 1.01 6.70 17.58
CA VAL A 58 0.35 7.95 17.19
C VAL A 58 -1.16 7.72 17.19
N ALA A 59 -1.93 8.58 17.85
CA ALA A 59 -3.39 8.53 17.88
C ALA A 59 -4.03 9.61 17.00
N GLY A 60 -3.32 10.72 16.80
CA GLY A 60 -3.83 11.85 16.05
C GLY A 60 -2.77 12.87 15.69
N VAL A 61 -3.16 13.81 14.85
CA VAL A 61 -2.33 14.93 14.39
C VAL A 61 -3.01 16.24 14.77
N THR A 62 -2.30 17.15 15.44
CA THR A 62 -2.86 18.43 15.90
C THR A 62 -3.46 19.18 14.72
N SER A 63 -4.73 19.57 14.82
CA SER A 63 -5.42 20.30 13.76
C SER A 63 -5.69 21.74 14.19
N PHE A 64 -6.48 21.91 15.25
CA PHE A 64 -6.89 23.22 15.75
C PHE A 64 -7.09 23.22 17.28
N GLY A 65 -7.32 24.40 17.84
CA GLY A 65 -7.66 24.56 19.25
C GLY A 65 -8.25 25.95 19.50
N ALA A 66 -8.67 26.20 20.74
CA ALA A 66 -9.15 27.52 21.17
C ALA A 66 -8.55 27.89 22.52
N GLY A 67 -8.35 29.18 22.75
CA GLY A 67 -7.69 29.72 23.95
C GLY A 67 -6.28 30.22 23.66
N SER A 68 -5.62 30.76 24.69
CA SER A 68 -4.19 31.08 24.66
C SER A 68 -3.36 29.84 25.05
N CYS A 69 -2.08 29.83 24.71
CA CYS A 69 -1.19 28.73 25.09
C CYS A 69 -1.24 28.46 26.62
N GLY A 70 -1.52 27.21 26.99
CA GLY A 70 -1.75 26.81 28.39
C GLY A 70 -3.19 26.99 28.90
N SER A 71 -4.13 27.43 28.07
CA SER A 71 -5.56 27.51 28.38
C SER A 71 -6.44 26.98 27.24
N GLY A 72 -7.71 26.69 27.54
CA GLY A 72 -8.68 26.23 26.55
C GLY A 72 -8.53 24.75 26.17
N TYR A 73 -8.65 24.43 24.89
CA TYR A 73 -8.69 23.05 24.39
C TYR A 73 -7.93 22.89 23.06
N GLY A 74 -7.49 21.65 22.81
CA GLY A 74 -6.91 21.21 21.54
C GLY A 74 -7.71 20.09 20.91
N ALA A 75 -7.66 20.01 19.58
CA ALA A 75 -8.29 18.98 18.77
C ALA A 75 -7.27 18.39 17.79
N TYR A 76 -7.21 17.06 17.78
CA TYR A 76 -6.37 16.29 16.87
C TYR A 76 -7.27 15.57 15.86
N GLN A 77 -6.88 15.58 14.59
CA GLN A 77 -7.44 14.66 13.60
C GLN A 77 -7.04 13.23 14.02
N ALA A 78 -8.00 12.36 14.26
CA ALA A 78 -7.74 10.97 14.62
C ALA A 78 -7.11 10.24 13.42
N ILE A 79 -6.07 9.43 13.64
CA ILE A 79 -5.42 8.70 12.52
C ILE A 79 -6.15 7.41 12.15
N TYR A 80 -6.86 6.79 13.11
CA TYR A 80 -7.46 5.46 12.94
C TYR A 80 -8.36 5.33 11.70
N PRO A 81 -9.22 6.31 11.35
CA PRO A 81 -10.05 6.24 10.15
C PRO A 81 -9.28 6.22 8.83
N TYR A 82 -7.99 6.55 8.85
CA TYR A 82 -7.14 6.68 7.67
C TYR A 82 -6.07 5.58 7.56
N LEU A 83 -6.02 4.64 8.51
CA LEU A 83 -4.99 3.59 8.55
C LEU A 83 -5.01 2.74 7.28
N ASP A 84 -6.16 2.18 6.93
CA ASP A 84 -6.28 1.21 5.83
C ASP A 84 -6.38 1.85 4.43
N THR A 85 -6.40 3.18 4.37
CA THR A 85 -6.52 3.93 3.12
C THR A 85 -5.27 4.77 2.90
N ILE A 86 -5.34 6.06 3.25
CA ILE A 86 -4.30 7.05 2.95
C ILE A 86 -2.94 6.65 3.56
N ILE A 87 -2.93 6.14 4.80
CA ILE A 87 -1.69 5.78 5.48
C ILE A 87 -1.10 4.51 4.87
N ALA A 88 -1.89 3.45 4.67
CA ALA A 88 -1.44 2.23 4.03
C ALA A 88 -0.94 2.48 2.60
N ASP A 89 -1.64 3.30 1.81
CA ASP A 89 -1.22 3.64 0.46
C ASP A 89 0.09 4.42 0.45
N ALA A 90 0.25 5.42 1.32
CA ALA A 90 1.50 6.16 1.46
C ALA A 90 2.68 5.26 1.87
N LEU A 91 2.44 4.26 2.74
CA LEU A 91 3.47 3.29 3.13
C LEU A 91 3.87 2.40 1.94
N ARG A 92 2.89 1.92 1.15
CA ARG A 92 3.14 1.14 -0.07
C ARG A 92 3.91 1.95 -1.11
N GLU A 93 3.54 3.21 -1.33
CA GLU A 93 4.26 4.12 -2.24
C GLU A 93 5.70 4.40 -1.78
N ALA A 94 5.93 4.43 -0.46
CA ALA A 94 7.26 4.55 0.12
C ALA A 94 8.08 3.23 0.05
N GLY A 95 7.52 2.17 -0.52
CA GLY A 95 8.16 0.85 -0.63
C GLY A 95 8.17 0.06 0.67
N THR A 96 7.31 0.41 1.62
CA THR A 96 7.13 -0.34 2.87
C THR A 96 6.01 -1.36 2.71
N CYS A 97 6.25 -2.61 3.15
CA CYS A 97 5.20 -3.61 3.20
C CYS A 97 4.15 -3.25 4.27
N VAL A 98 2.87 -3.38 3.91
CA VAL A 98 1.75 -3.12 4.82
C VAL A 98 1.01 -4.44 5.01
N PRO A 99 1.03 -5.03 6.23
CA PRO A 99 0.37 -6.30 6.47
C PRO A 99 -1.14 -6.07 6.50
N ASP A 100 -1.82 -6.39 5.41
CA ASP A 100 -3.25 -6.17 5.22
C ASP A 100 -4.07 -7.46 5.16
N GLY A 101 -3.43 -8.63 5.25
CA GLY A 101 -4.15 -9.88 5.40
C GLY A 101 -3.31 -11.12 5.12
N ALA A 102 -4.00 -12.16 4.68
CA ALA A 102 -3.35 -13.29 4.02
C ALA A 102 -3.03 -12.91 2.57
N GLU A 103 -2.01 -13.53 2.01
CA GLU A 103 -1.63 -13.40 0.60
C GLU A 103 -2.84 -13.49 -0.34
N VAL A 104 -2.92 -12.52 -1.24
CA VAL A 104 -3.79 -12.53 -2.41
C VAL A 104 -2.93 -12.33 -3.64
N CYS A 105 -3.32 -12.94 -4.76
CA CYS A 105 -2.51 -12.90 -5.98
C CYS A 105 -2.61 -11.54 -6.66
N ASP A 106 -2.01 -10.49 -6.11
CA ASP A 106 -2.08 -9.11 -6.62
C ASP A 106 -0.69 -8.50 -6.91
N GLY A 107 0.37 -9.30 -6.77
CA GLY A 107 1.75 -8.86 -6.99
C GLY A 107 2.33 -8.10 -5.81
N ARG A 108 1.71 -8.19 -4.62
CA ARG A 108 2.19 -7.59 -3.37
C ARG A 108 2.43 -8.70 -2.34
N ASP A 109 3.18 -8.33 -1.31
CA ASP A 109 3.37 -9.14 -0.10
C ASP A 109 2.34 -8.62 0.92
N ASN A 110 1.24 -9.33 1.10
CA ASN A 110 0.10 -8.90 1.95
C ASN A 110 0.30 -9.28 3.41
N ASP A 111 1.12 -10.29 3.69
CA ASP A 111 1.43 -10.78 5.03
C ASP A 111 2.81 -10.32 5.55
N CYS A 112 3.58 -9.64 4.70
CA CYS A 112 4.91 -9.09 4.94
C CYS A 112 5.96 -10.11 5.36
N ASN A 113 6.00 -11.25 4.67
CA ASN A 113 6.96 -12.33 4.93
C ASN A 113 8.18 -12.34 3.99
N ASP A 114 8.37 -11.28 3.20
CA ASP A 114 9.40 -11.09 2.18
C ASP A 114 9.23 -11.99 0.93
N MET A 115 8.04 -12.57 0.75
CA MET A 115 7.64 -13.30 -0.45
C MET A 115 6.41 -12.63 -1.05
N VAL A 116 6.30 -12.67 -2.38
CA VAL A 116 5.18 -12.08 -3.11
C VAL A 116 4.38 -13.21 -3.73
N ASP A 117 3.07 -13.22 -3.49
CA ASP A 117 2.13 -14.17 -4.08
C ASP A 117 2.53 -15.65 -3.86
N GLU A 118 3.16 -16.04 -2.75
CA GLU A 118 3.75 -17.38 -2.60
C GLU A 118 2.72 -18.51 -2.44
N THR A 119 1.49 -18.15 -2.09
CA THR A 119 0.37 -19.10 -2.05
C THR A 119 -0.33 -19.26 -3.40
N CYS A 120 0.04 -18.43 -4.38
CA CYS A 120 -0.52 -18.44 -5.71
C CYS A 120 0.09 -19.52 -6.58
N THR A 121 -0.66 -19.91 -7.60
CA THR A 121 -0.21 -20.86 -8.61
C THR A 121 0.86 -20.18 -9.47
N PRO A 122 2.07 -20.76 -9.56
CA PRO A 122 3.15 -20.18 -10.35
C PRO A 122 2.84 -20.24 -11.84
N ILE A 123 3.52 -19.39 -12.61
CA ILE A 123 3.44 -19.39 -14.08
C ILE A 123 3.73 -20.80 -14.63
N GLY A 124 2.89 -21.26 -15.56
CA GLY A 124 2.91 -22.61 -16.13
C GLY A 124 2.15 -23.67 -15.31
N GLY A 125 1.73 -23.35 -14.08
CA GLY A 125 0.90 -24.22 -13.25
C GLY A 125 -0.58 -24.24 -13.68
N PRO A 126 -1.34 -25.31 -13.38
CA PRO A 126 -2.75 -25.41 -13.76
C PRO A 126 -3.63 -24.47 -12.93
N CYS A 127 -4.65 -23.87 -13.55
CA CYS A 127 -5.52 -22.90 -12.89
C CYS A 127 -6.99 -23.04 -13.29
N ALA A 128 -7.90 -22.67 -12.39
CA ALA A 128 -9.35 -22.63 -12.64
C ALA A 128 -9.85 -21.19 -12.87
N SER A 129 -9.19 -20.20 -12.26
CA SER A 129 -9.53 -18.78 -12.39
C SER A 129 -8.30 -17.89 -12.42
N ASP A 130 -8.45 -16.67 -12.93
CA ASP A 130 -7.37 -15.68 -13.02
C ASP A 130 -6.76 -15.37 -11.65
N LEU A 131 -7.60 -15.26 -10.61
CA LEU A 131 -7.21 -14.89 -9.24
C LEU A 131 -6.33 -15.93 -8.52
N GLU A 132 -6.19 -17.14 -9.07
CA GLU A 132 -5.31 -18.17 -8.49
C GLU A 132 -3.87 -18.03 -8.96
N CYS A 133 -3.61 -17.23 -9.99
CA CYS A 133 -2.33 -17.16 -10.67
C CYS A 133 -1.49 -15.99 -10.19
N VAL A 134 -0.17 -16.22 -10.06
CA VAL A 134 0.81 -15.13 -10.02
C VAL A 134 0.58 -14.25 -11.26
N GLY A 135 0.24 -12.98 -11.03
CA GLY A 135 -0.06 -12.02 -12.12
C GLY A 135 -1.49 -12.04 -12.67
N ASN A 136 -2.46 -12.71 -12.02
CA ASN A 136 -3.90 -12.66 -12.35
C ASN A 136 -4.27 -13.07 -13.79
N ASN A 137 -3.61 -14.07 -14.36
CA ASN A 137 -3.83 -14.46 -15.75
C ASN A 137 -3.86 -15.98 -15.92
N CYS A 138 -5.06 -16.54 -16.01
CA CYS A 138 -5.31 -17.95 -16.28
C CYS A 138 -5.83 -18.12 -17.71
N ARG A 139 -5.09 -18.83 -18.57
CA ARG A 139 -5.41 -18.95 -20.00
C ARG A 139 -5.39 -20.40 -20.47
N GLU A 140 -6.22 -20.70 -21.46
CA GLU A 140 -6.17 -21.97 -22.18
C GLU A 140 -4.96 -21.99 -23.11
N THR A 141 -4.15 -23.04 -23.01
CA THR A 141 -2.97 -23.26 -23.84
C THR A 141 -3.00 -24.68 -24.41
N GLU A 142 -2.05 -25.00 -25.29
CA GLU A 142 -1.95 -26.34 -25.88
C GLU A 142 -1.70 -27.46 -24.84
N ILE A 143 -1.20 -27.13 -23.64
CA ILE A 143 -1.03 -28.08 -22.53
C ILE A 143 -2.20 -28.07 -21.54
N GLY A 144 -3.26 -27.33 -21.83
CA GLY A 144 -4.39 -27.08 -20.95
C GLY A 144 -4.37 -25.68 -20.34
N ARG A 145 -5.27 -25.46 -19.38
CA ARG A 145 -5.46 -24.17 -18.73
C ARG A 145 -4.41 -23.91 -17.66
N VAL A 146 -3.56 -22.91 -17.87
CA VAL A 146 -2.42 -22.62 -17.01
C VAL A 146 -2.25 -21.12 -16.73
N CYS A 147 -1.57 -20.82 -15.62
CA CYS A 147 -1.17 -19.48 -15.27
C CYS A 147 -0.12 -18.95 -16.25
N THR A 148 -0.32 -17.73 -16.73
CA THR A 148 0.55 -17.07 -17.69
C THR A 148 0.84 -15.63 -17.24
N SER A 149 1.84 -15.00 -17.82
CA SER A 149 2.11 -13.57 -17.68
C SER A 149 1.98 -12.88 -19.03
N PRO A 150 1.52 -11.61 -19.12
CA PRO A 150 1.54 -10.85 -20.36
C PRO A 150 2.99 -10.62 -20.83
N CYS A 151 3.18 -10.63 -22.14
CA CYS A 151 4.47 -10.38 -22.76
C CYS A 151 4.31 -9.65 -24.10
N ASP A 152 5.41 -9.15 -24.63
CA ASP A 152 5.44 -8.45 -25.92
C ASP A 152 5.72 -9.46 -27.05
N PRO A 153 4.73 -9.78 -27.91
CA PRO A 153 4.91 -10.77 -28.98
C PRO A 153 5.79 -10.25 -30.13
N LEU A 154 6.14 -8.95 -30.16
CA LEU A 154 7.15 -8.39 -31.07
C LEU A 154 8.58 -8.63 -30.56
N ARG A 155 8.73 -8.92 -29.26
CA ARG A 155 10.01 -9.25 -28.63
C ARG A 155 9.88 -10.56 -27.86
N PRO A 156 9.63 -11.69 -28.56
CA PRO A 156 9.25 -12.94 -27.91
C PRO A 156 10.33 -13.56 -27.03
N ASP A 157 11.58 -13.14 -27.21
CA ASP A 157 12.74 -13.53 -26.39
C ASP A 157 12.85 -12.75 -25.06
N PHE A 158 11.95 -11.79 -24.80
CA PHE A 158 12.00 -10.90 -23.64
C PHE A 158 10.68 -10.85 -22.89
N GLY A 159 10.73 -10.90 -21.56
CA GLY A 159 9.57 -10.69 -20.68
C GLY A 159 8.91 -11.95 -20.12
N CYS A 160 9.33 -13.15 -20.53
CA CYS A 160 8.88 -14.40 -19.94
C CYS A 160 9.96 -15.07 -19.10
N ASP A 161 9.55 -15.81 -18.07
CA ASP A 161 10.45 -16.58 -17.21
C ASP A 161 11.14 -17.74 -17.95
N ALA A 162 12.23 -18.24 -17.37
CA ALA A 162 13.03 -19.31 -17.96
C ALA A 162 12.18 -20.57 -18.28
N GLY A 163 12.23 -21.01 -19.54
CA GLY A 163 11.44 -22.17 -20.03
C GLY A 163 10.07 -21.80 -20.60
N MET A 164 9.69 -20.53 -20.52
CA MET A 164 8.51 -19.95 -21.17
C MET A 164 8.94 -19.11 -22.37
N TYR A 165 8.03 -18.89 -23.31
CA TYR A 165 8.22 -17.97 -24.42
C TYR A 165 6.97 -17.16 -24.66
N CYS A 166 7.11 -15.98 -25.27
CA CYS A 166 5.95 -15.18 -25.61
C CYS A 166 5.18 -15.82 -26.77
N GLY A 167 4.07 -16.47 -26.44
CA GLY A 167 3.11 -16.98 -27.40
C GLY A 167 2.22 -15.85 -27.90
N ARG A 168 1.73 -15.99 -29.13
CA ARG A 168 0.76 -15.07 -29.71
C ARG A 168 -0.66 -15.48 -29.30
N GLY A 169 -1.39 -14.55 -28.72
CA GLY A 169 -2.82 -14.65 -28.48
C GLY A 169 -3.67 -14.16 -29.65
N ASP A 170 -4.90 -13.77 -29.35
CA ASP A 170 -5.75 -13.08 -30.32
C ASP A 170 -5.20 -11.68 -30.62
N GLY A 171 -5.02 -11.35 -31.90
CA GLY A 171 -4.50 -10.05 -32.32
C GLY A 171 -3.01 -9.83 -31.99
N CYS A 172 -2.73 -8.81 -31.17
CA CYS A 172 -1.40 -8.36 -30.75
C CYS A 172 -1.13 -8.61 -29.26
N GLU A 173 -2.01 -9.35 -28.57
CA GLU A 173 -1.76 -9.76 -27.20
C GLU A 173 -0.73 -10.90 -27.18
N GLY A 174 0.26 -10.78 -26.28
CA GLY A 174 1.25 -11.82 -26.03
C GLY A 174 1.10 -12.35 -24.62
N TYR A 175 1.25 -13.66 -24.46
CA TYR A 175 1.26 -14.29 -23.14
C TYR A 175 2.29 -15.44 -23.08
N CYS A 176 2.93 -15.58 -21.93
CA CYS A 176 3.98 -16.55 -21.69
C CYS A 176 3.43 -17.98 -21.67
N ILE A 177 3.81 -18.78 -22.67
CA ILE A 177 3.43 -20.20 -22.75
C ILE A 177 4.65 -21.11 -22.59
N PRO A 178 4.48 -22.33 -22.06
CA PRO A 178 5.60 -23.26 -21.88
C PRO A 178 6.18 -23.73 -23.20
N MET A 179 7.51 -23.73 -23.32
CA MET A 179 8.21 -24.30 -24.49
C MET A 179 8.01 -25.81 -24.52
N MET A 180 7.06 -26.30 -25.34
CA MET A 180 6.82 -27.74 -25.41
C MET A 180 7.89 -28.53 -26.17
N ARG A 181 8.72 -27.90 -27.03
CA ARG A 181 9.87 -28.54 -27.71
C ARG A 181 10.94 -27.52 -28.13
N ALA A 182 12.19 -27.98 -28.28
CA ALA A 182 13.28 -27.27 -28.95
C ALA A 182 13.07 -27.15 -30.49
N ALA A 183 11.85 -26.90 -30.93
CA ALA A 183 11.47 -26.86 -32.34
C ALA A 183 10.82 -25.52 -32.65
N GLU A 184 11.57 -24.68 -33.36
CA GLU A 184 11.21 -23.39 -33.96
C GLU A 184 10.45 -22.39 -33.07
N LEU A 185 11.15 -21.30 -32.69
CA LEU A 185 10.48 -20.10 -32.21
C LEU A 185 9.33 -19.76 -33.19
N PRO A 186 8.08 -19.62 -32.71
CA PRO A 186 7.03 -19.15 -33.59
C PRO A 186 7.44 -17.80 -34.18
N PRO A 187 7.09 -17.53 -35.45
CA PRO A 187 7.51 -16.30 -36.10
C PRO A 187 7.09 -15.09 -35.27
N VAL A 188 7.97 -14.09 -35.18
CA VAL A 188 7.67 -12.79 -34.58
C VAL A 188 6.33 -12.31 -35.12
N ALA A 189 5.44 -11.88 -34.23
CA ALA A 189 4.13 -11.42 -34.67
C ALA A 189 4.29 -10.24 -35.63
N ASP A 190 3.63 -10.29 -36.79
CA ASP A 190 3.55 -9.13 -37.68
C ASP A 190 2.38 -8.25 -37.20
N CYS A 191 2.65 -7.39 -36.22
CA CYS A 191 1.66 -6.47 -35.66
C CYS A 191 1.54 -5.16 -36.47
N THR A 192 1.90 -5.16 -37.75
CA THR A 192 1.89 -3.94 -38.59
C THR A 192 0.49 -3.43 -38.98
N ALA A 193 -0.58 -4.12 -38.59
CA ALA A 193 -1.93 -3.62 -38.71
C ALA A 193 -2.41 -2.96 -37.41
N HIS A 194 -2.12 -1.67 -37.26
CA HIS A 194 -3.11 -0.76 -36.68
C HIS A 194 -4.28 -0.73 -37.66
N ASP A 195 -5.26 -1.61 -37.47
CA ASP A 195 -6.58 -1.38 -38.07
C ASP A 195 -7.17 -0.11 -37.45
N GLN A 196 -7.68 0.73 -38.34
CA GLN A 196 -8.39 1.98 -38.07
C GLN A 196 -9.69 1.74 -37.29
#